data_AF-A0A5B6VJL8-F1
#
_entry.id   AF-A0A5B6VJL8-F1
#
_cell.length_a   1.000
_cell.length_b   1.000
_cell.length_c   1.000
_cell.angle_alpha   90.00
_cell.angle_beta   90.00
_cell.angle_gamma   90.00
#
_symmetry.space_group_name_H-M   'P 1'
#
loop_
_entity.id
_entity.type
_entity.pdbx_description
1 polymer ?
#
loop_
_entity_poly.entity_id
_entity_poly.type
_entity_poly.pdbx_seq_one_letter_code
_entity_poly.pdbx_strand_id
1 'polypeptide(L)'
;MIVCVHGTYKRNLESILESGLKRMKRLHVHFSSGLPTDGEVISGMRRDVNVLIYLDVRKALEEGMKLYISDNKVILTEGFDGVVPVKYFEKIESWPDRKPIPFSNV
;
A
#
# COMPACT_ATOMS: atom_id res chain seq x y z
N MET A 1 -8.56 13.71 4.63
CA MET A 1 -8.19 12.41 5.25
C MET A 1 -7.12 11.81 4.34
N ILE A 2 -5.87 11.69 4.81
CA ILE A 2 -4.79 11.13 3.98
C ILE A 2 -4.98 9.61 3.94
N VAL A 3 -5.09 9.04 2.75
CA VAL A 3 -5.07 7.58 2.58
C VAL A 3 -3.63 7.12 2.41
N CYS A 4 -3.25 5.97 2.95
CA CYS A 4 -1.94 5.37 2.70
C CYS A 4 -2.15 4.10 1.87
N VAL A 5 -1.99 4.21 0.55
CA VAL A 5 -2.46 3.19 -0.39
C VAL A 5 -1.38 2.75 -1.36
N HIS A 6 -1.24 1.44 -1.53
CA HIS A 6 -0.34 0.83 -2.49
C HIS A 6 -1.16 0.26 -3.67
N GLY A 7 -0.82 0.67 -4.88
CA GLY A 7 -1.42 0.12 -6.09
C GLY A 7 -0.57 -1.02 -6.65
N THR A 8 -1.20 -2.15 -6.94
CA THR A 8 -0.55 -3.34 -7.49
C THR A 8 -1.44 -4.03 -8.53
N TYR A 9 -0.97 -5.17 -9.03
CA TYR A 9 -1.70 -6.02 -9.97
C TYR A 9 -2.20 -7.28 -9.26
N LYS A 10 -3.38 -7.76 -9.64
CA LYS A 10 -4.01 -8.98 -9.12
C LYS A 10 -3.09 -10.20 -9.13
N ARG A 11 -2.24 -10.35 -10.16
CA ARG A 11 -1.23 -11.41 -10.27
C ARG A 11 -0.18 -11.41 -9.15
N ASN A 12 0.01 -10.28 -8.47
CA ASN A 12 0.94 -10.16 -7.34
C ASN A 12 0.25 -10.39 -5.99
N LEU A 13 -1.09 -10.46 -5.95
CA LEU A 13 -1.82 -10.40 -4.69
C LEU A 13 -1.53 -11.62 -3.83
N GLU A 14 -1.46 -12.82 -4.43
CA GLU A 14 -1.15 -14.06 -3.71
C GLU A 14 0.20 -13.98 -3.00
N SER A 15 1.27 -13.57 -3.70
CA SER A 15 2.61 -13.45 -3.09
C SER A 15 2.71 -12.31 -2.07
N ILE A 16 1.91 -11.24 -2.23
CA ILE A 16 1.81 -10.17 -1.23
C ILE A 16 1.07 -10.65 0.03
N LEU A 17 0.02 -11.47 -0.12
CA LEU A 17 -0.69 -12.05 1.01
C LEU A 17 0.13 -13.12 1.74
N GLU A 18 1.02 -13.81 1.05
CA GLU A 18 1.94 -14.77 1.67
C GLU A 18 3.10 -14.07 2.40
N SER A 19 3.67 -13.02 1.81
CA SER A 19 4.97 -12.48 2.23
C SER A 19 5.01 -11.00 2.58
N GLY A 20 3.86 -10.32 2.57
CA GLY A 20 3.74 -8.88 2.77
C GLY A 20 4.18 -8.04 1.57
N LEU A 21 4.05 -6.72 1.69
CA LEU A 21 4.54 -5.77 0.70
C LEU A 21 6.04 -5.55 0.89
N LYS A 22 6.85 -6.08 -0.03
CA LYS A 22 8.31 -5.95 0.00
C LYS A 22 8.77 -4.69 -0.73
N ARG A 23 9.84 -4.05 -0.24
CA ARG A 23 10.53 -2.95 -0.96
C ARG A 23 11.17 -3.39 -2.28
N MET A 24 11.29 -4.71 -2.50
CA MET A 24 11.96 -5.32 -3.63
C MET A 24 13.41 -4.79 -3.74
N LYS A 25 13.81 -4.29 -4.92
CA LYS A 25 15.15 -3.69 -5.13
C LYS A 25 15.25 -2.23 -4.66
N ARG A 26 14.19 -1.65 -4.10
CA ARG A 26 14.17 -0.24 -3.65
C ARG A 26 14.60 -0.13 -2.19
N LEU A 27 14.81 1.10 -1.72
CA LEU A 27 15.07 1.39 -0.31
C LEU A 27 13.78 1.35 0.54
N HIS A 28 12.65 1.80 -0.03
CA HIS A 28 11.38 1.91 0.69
C HIS A 28 10.23 1.24 -0.06
N VAL A 29 9.25 0.74 0.69
CA VAL A 29 7.89 0.52 0.17
C VAL A 29 7.24 1.88 -0.03
N HIS A 30 6.59 2.06 -1.19
CA HIS A 30 5.97 3.33 -1.58
C HIS A 30 4.45 3.21 -1.47
N PHE A 31 3.85 4.22 -0.88
CA PHE A 31 2.41 4.42 -0.79
C PHE A 31 2.06 5.80 -1.33
N SER A 32 0.90 5.88 -1.98
CA SER A 32 0.28 7.13 -2.39
C SER A 32 -0.54 7.70 -1.22
N SER A 33 -0.62 9.04 -1.16
CA SER A 33 -1.49 9.80 -0.26
C SER A 33 -2.93 10.01 -0.79
N GLY A 34 -3.25 9.50 -1.99
CA GLY A 34 -4.52 9.70 -2.71
C GLY A 34 -4.92 8.55 -3.65
N LEU A 35 -6.14 8.60 -4.21
CA LEU A 35 -6.75 7.54 -5.06
C LEU A 35 -6.89 8.00 -6.52
N PRO A 36 -6.71 7.13 -7.53
CA PRO A 36 -6.59 7.56 -8.95
C PRO A 36 -7.81 8.26 -9.57
N THR A 37 -8.90 8.42 -8.82
CA THR A 37 -10.14 9.12 -9.20
C THR A 37 -9.97 10.63 -9.43
N ASP A 38 -8.88 11.24 -8.99
CA ASP A 38 -8.79 12.71 -8.95
C ASP A 38 -8.41 13.35 -10.30
N GLY A 39 -8.24 12.57 -11.38
CA GLY A 39 -7.79 13.09 -12.69
C GLY A 39 -6.35 13.62 -12.70
N GLU A 40 -5.77 13.80 -11.51
CA GLU A 40 -4.40 14.22 -11.24
C GLU A 40 -3.42 13.06 -11.32
N VAL A 41 -2.16 13.38 -11.64
CA VAL A 41 -1.07 12.42 -11.57
C VAL A 41 -0.83 12.05 -10.11
N ILE A 42 -1.14 10.81 -9.76
CA ILE A 42 -0.85 10.30 -8.41
C ILE A 42 0.59 9.87 -8.32
N SER A 43 1.36 10.68 -7.61
CA SER A 43 2.74 10.33 -7.25
C SER A 43 2.74 9.03 -6.44
N GLY A 44 3.60 8.10 -6.84
CA GLY A 44 3.78 6.82 -6.12
C GLY A 44 2.88 5.67 -6.58
N MET A 45 1.97 5.85 -7.54
CA MET A 45 1.12 4.77 -8.07
C MET A 45 1.09 4.75 -9.60
N ARG A 46 1.11 3.55 -10.20
CA ARG A 46 0.94 3.41 -11.65
C ARG A 46 -0.54 3.55 -12.03
N ARG A 47 -0.83 4.01 -13.25
CA ARG A 47 -2.20 4.23 -13.73
C ARG A 47 -2.96 2.93 -14.05
N ASP A 48 -2.24 1.86 -14.35
CA ASP A 48 -2.77 0.58 -14.82
C ASP A 48 -2.91 -0.48 -13.71
N VAL A 49 -2.78 -0.08 -12.44
CA VAL A 49 -3.03 -0.97 -11.30
C VAL A 49 -4.49 -1.41 -11.29
N ASN A 50 -4.75 -2.61 -10.77
CA ASN A 50 -6.12 -3.16 -10.67
C ASN A 50 -6.45 -3.69 -9.27
N VAL A 51 -5.56 -3.48 -8.31
CA VAL A 51 -5.75 -3.75 -6.88
C VAL A 51 -5.16 -2.60 -6.06
N LEU A 52 -5.89 -2.20 -5.03
CA LEU A 52 -5.46 -1.24 -4.02
C LEU A 52 -5.36 -1.93 -2.66
N ILE A 53 -4.23 -1.73 -1.98
CA ILE A 53 -3.98 -2.21 -0.61
C ILE A 53 -3.84 -0.99 0.28
N TYR A 54 -4.70 -0.89 1.29
CA TYR A 54 -4.72 0.22 2.24
C TYR A 54 -3.97 -0.19 3.50
N LEU A 55 -3.06 0.67 3.97
CA LEU A 55 -2.33 0.48 5.22
C LEU A 55 -3.14 1.01 6.39
N ASP A 56 -3.29 0.21 7.45
CA ASP A 56 -3.70 0.68 8.77
C ASP A 56 -2.55 1.48 9.38
N VAL A 57 -2.55 2.78 9.08
CA VAL A 57 -1.51 3.74 9.50
C VAL A 57 -1.44 3.81 11.03
N ARG A 58 -2.58 3.77 11.72
CA ARG A 58 -2.60 3.88 13.18
C ARG A 58 -1.88 2.69 13.79
N LYS A 59 -2.30 1.48 13.45
CA LYS A 59 -1.70 0.24 13.95
C LYS A 59 -0.23 0.14 13.58
N ALA A 60 0.14 0.50 12.35
CA ALA A 60 1.52 0.49 11.90
C ALA A 60 2.41 1.41 12.76
N LEU A 61 1.97 2.64 13.03
CA LEU A 61 2.71 3.60 13.86
C LEU A 61 2.78 3.16 15.33
N GLU A 62 1.68 2.67 15.90
CA GLU A 62 1.61 2.17 17.27
C GLU A 62 2.56 0.99 17.51
N GLU A 63 2.74 0.12 16.51
CA GLU A 63 3.66 -1.02 16.56
C GLU A 63 5.09 -0.68 16.06
N GLY A 64 5.39 0.60 15.86
CA GLY A 64 6.75 1.08 15.61
C GLY A 64 7.21 1.14 14.15
N MET A 65 6.31 0.96 13.18
CA MET A 65 6.64 1.17 11.76
C MET A 65 6.89 2.67 11.50
N LYS A 66 8.05 3.00 10.96
CA LYS A 66 8.37 4.39 10.58
C LYS A 66 7.76 4.73 9.23
N LEU A 67 7.00 5.82 9.18
CA LEU A 67 6.44 6.38 7.95
C LEU A 67 7.05 7.76 7.71
N TYR A 68 7.45 8.01 6.46
CA TYR A 68 7.99 9.28 6.01
C TYR A 68 7.13 9.85 4.88
N ILE A 69 7.09 11.17 4.75
CA ILE A 69 6.42 11.84 3.64
C ILE A 69 7.48 12.61 2.85
N SER A 70 7.59 12.30 1.56
CA SER A 70 8.45 13.04 0.63
C SER A 70 7.85 14.39 0.24
N ASP A 71 8.65 15.26 -0.39
CA ASP A 71 8.19 16.56 -0.91
C ASP A 71 6.99 16.41 -1.86
N ASN A 72 7.00 15.37 -2.69
CA ASN A 72 5.92 15.02 -3.63
C ASN A 72 4.76 14.24 -2.99
N LYS A 73 4.64 14.29 -1.65
CA LYS A 73 3.57 13.67 -0.86
C LYS A 73 3.47 12.14 -0.96
N VAL A 74 4.46 11.47 -1.56
CA VAL A 74 4.59 10.01 -1.49
C VAL A 74 4.95 9.61 -0.07
N ILE A 75 4.23 8.63 0.47
CA ILE A 75 4.48 8.04 1.78
C ILE A 75 5.46 6.88 1.59
N LEU A 76 6.48 6.82 2.44
CA LEU A 76 7.58 5.87 2.36
C LEU A 76 7.75 5.14 3.68
N THR A 77 8.12 3.87 3.61
CA THR A 77 8.54 3.11 4.80
C THR A 77 9.60 2.08 4.43
N GLU A 78 10.54 1.85 5.34
CA GLU A 78 11.44 0.70 5.26
C GLU A 78 10.70 -0.61 5.55
N GLY A 79 9.51 -0.53 6.16
CA GLY A 79 8.84 -1.68 6.77
C GLY A 79 9.65 -2.23 7.94
N PHE A 80 9.40 -3.50 8.26
CA PHE A 80 10.24 -4.31 9.14
C PHE A 80 11.12 -5.18 8.24
N ASP A 81 12.44 -4.95 8.29
CA ASP A 81 13.42 -5.66 7.46
C ASP A 81 13.10 -5.65 5.95
N GLY A 82 12.53 -4.53 5.46
CA GLY A 82 12.17 -4.37 4.05
C GLY A 82 10.77 -4.83 3.68
N VAL A 83 9.93 -5.20 4.66
CA VAL A 83 8.59 -5.77 4.45
C VAL A 83 7.55 -5.03 5.26
N VAL A 84 6.38 -4.75 4.66
CA VAL A 84 5.16 -4.37 5.37
C VAL A 84 4.28 -5.62 5.51
N PRO A 85 4.17 -6.20 6.73
CA PRO A 85 3.36 -7.39 6.96
C PRO A 85 1.86 -7.19 6.67
N VAL A 86 1.19 -8.28 6.28
CA VAL A 86 -0.25 -8.31 5.96
C VAL A 86 -1.12 -7.89 7.14
N LYS A 87 -0.69 -8.13 8.38
CA LYS A 87 -1.42 -7.70 9.59
C LYS A 87 -1.64 -6.18 9.70
N TYR A 88 -0.95 -5.38 8.88
CA TYR A 88 -1.14 -3.93 8.78
C TYR A 88 -1.99 -3.51 7.58
N PHE A 89 -2.54 -4.45 6.81
CA PHE A 89 -3.48 -4.10 5.76
C PHE A 89 -4.85 -3.85 6.40
N GLU A 90 -5.39 -2.66 6.18
CA GLU A 90 -6.72 -2.27 6.63
C GLU A 90 -7.78 -2.92 5.73
N LYS A 91 -7.57 -2.85 4.41
CA LYS A 91 -8.44 -3.44 3.39
C LYS A 91 -7.75 -3.60 2.04
N ILE A 92 -8.34 -4.44 1.20
CA ILE A 92 -7.94 -4.65 -0.19
C ILE A 92 -9.18 -4.49 -1.07
N GLU A 93 -9.04 -3.76 -2.17
CA GLU A 93 -10.11 -3.52 -3.12
C GLU A 93 -9.62 -3.72 -4.55
N SER A 94 -10.49 -4.16 -5.44
CA SER A 94 -10.25 -4.11 -6.88
C SER A 94 -10.35 -2.66 -7.39
N TRP A 95 -9.69 -2.39 -8.52
CA TRP A 95 -9.70 -1.09 -9.17
C TRP A 95 -9.96 -1.24 -10.66
N PRO A 96 -10.85 -0.42 -11.28
CA PRO A 96 -11.56 0.74 -10.71
C PRO A 96 -12.92 0.44 -10.07
N ASP A 97 -13.40 -0.80 -10.11
CA ASP A 97 -14.75 -1.17 -9.64
C ASP A 97 -14.93 -1.21 -8.11
N ARG A 98 -13.85 -1.02 -7.34
CA ARG A 98 -13.86 -0.82 -5.88
C ARG A 98 -14.52 -1.96 -5.10
N LYS A 99 -14.51 -3.19 -5.63
CA LYS A 99 -15.07 -4.34 -4.92
C LYS A 99 -14.10 -4.77 -3.82
N PRO A 100 -14.58 -5.00 -2.59
CA PRO A 100 -13.74 -5.56 -1.54
C PRO A 100 -13.17 -6.92 -1.97
N ILE A 101 -11.89 -7.13 -1.71
CA ILE A 101 -11.22 -8.42 -1.89
C ILE A 101 -10.95 -8.98 -0.48
N PRO A 102 -11.66 -10.04 -0.06
CA PRO A 102 -11.43 -10.66 1.23
C PRO A 102 -10.01 -11.19 1.35
N PHE A 103 -9.42 -11.05 2.53
CA PHE A 103 -8.15 -11.66 2.91
C PHE A 103 -8.24 -12.06 4.38
N SER A 104 -7.56 -13.15 4.75
CA SER A 104 -7.46 -13.57 6.14
C SER A 104 -6.24 -12.89 6.76
N ASN A 105 -6.42 -12.24 7.91
CA ASN A 105 -5.31 -11.91 8.79
C ASN A 105 -4.87 -13.24 9.42
N VAL A 106 -3.91 -13.90 8.76
CA VAL A 106 -3.24 -15.09 9.32
C VAL A 106 -2.46 -14.70 10.57
#